data_AF-A0A2N0EQA5-F1
#
_entry.id   AF-A0A2N0EQA5-F1
#
_cell.length_a   1.000
_cell.length_b   1.000
_cell.length_c   1.000
_cell.angle_alpha   90.00
_cell.angle_beta   90.00
_cell.angle_gamma   90.00
#
_symmetry.space_group_name_H-M   'P 1'
#
loop_
_entity.id
_entity.type
_entity.pdbx_description
1 polymer ?
#
loop_
_entity_poly.entity_id
_entity_poly.type
_entity_poly.pdbx_seq_one_letter_code
_entity_poly.pdbx_strand_id
1 'polypeptide(L)'
;MKSKALFPLAPFALVVFIVIVFSCDPQVPPPQQVISYQDANVLEENFKTTRAAIINDSLGYEDTREFWFSLDSLKKYIEYVEYEARQQGIEQLGLRVYFASYPQNSNYPDPGFATVLFVPTKQVEPSPIRQGFFPMVPINENIQTIDAFNFGHGGKPPTDL
;
A
#
# COMPACT_ATOMS: atom_id res chain seq x y z
N MET A 1 81.36 11.55 6.56
CA MET A 1 81.33 10.34 5.70
C MET A 1 80.28 9.37 6.24
N LYS A 2 79.19 9.22 5.49
CA LYS A 2 78.12 8.19 5.49
C LYS A 2 77.98 7.27 6.72
N SER A 3 77.00 7.57 7.58
CA SER A 3 76.34 6.57 8.43
C SER A 3 75.02 6.17 7.77
N LYS A 4 74.83 4.87 7.52
CA LYS A 4 73.66 4.28 6.84
C LYS A 4 72.51 4.18 7.84
N ALA A 5 71.36 4.77 7.51
CA ALA A 5 70.12 4.52 8.23
C ALA A 5 69.64 3.09 7.95
N LEU A 6 69.51 2.29 9.01
CA LEU A 6 68.93 0.95 9.00
C LEU A 6 67.44 1.11 9.31
N PHE A 7 66.57 0.99 8.31
CA PHE A 7 65.12 0.89 8.51
C PHE A 7 64.76 -0.58 8.80
N PRO A 8 64.14 -0.91 9.95
CA PRO A 8 63.48 -2.20 10.09
C PRO A 8 62.14 -2.13 9.34
N LEU A 9 61.92 -3.09 8.44
CA LEU A 9 60.61 -3.34 7.82
C LEU A 9 59.56 -3.53 8.93
N ALA A 10 58.54 -2.67 8.95
CA ALA A 10 57.30 -2.99 9.63
C ALA A 10 56.68 -4.22 8.94
N PRO A 11 56.26 -5.28 9.67
CA PRO A 11 55.46 -6.31 9.07
C PRO A 11 54.10 -5.68 8.76
N PHE A 12 53.77 -5.60 7.48
CA PHE A 12 52.41 -5.39 7.01
C PHE A 12 51.59 -6.60 7.49
N ALA A 13 51.13 -6.57 8.73
CA ALA A 13 50.08 -7.46 9.20
C ALA A 13 48.83 -7.04 8.42
N LEU A 14 48.64 -7.68 7.27
CA LEU A 14 47.39 -7.66 6.53
C LEU A 14 46.34 -8.33 7.43
N VAL A 15 45.80 -7.56 8.38
CA VAL A 15 44.59 -7.93 9.09
C VAL A 15 43.50 -7.84 8.03
N VAL A 16 43.28 -8.94 7.32
CA VAL A 16 42.05 -9.15 6.56
C VAL A 16 40.95 -9.23 7.61
N PHE A 17 40.41 -8.06 7.96
CA PHE A 17 39.19 -7.94 8.73
C PHE A 17 38.10 -8.48 7.82
N ILE A 18 37.90 -9.80 7.84
CA ILE A 18 36.70 -10.42 7.29
C ILE A 18 35.57 -9.91 8.19
N VAL A 19 35.05 -8.73 7.85
CA VAL A 19 33.71 -8.32 8.26
C VAL A 19 32.80 -9.31 7.56
N ILE A 20 32.52 -10.45 8.21
CA ILE A 20 31.33 -11.20 7.88
C ILE A 20 30.19 -10.30 8.35
N VAL A 21 29.79 -9.36 7.48
CA VAL A 21 28.49 -8.73 7.54
C VAL A 21 27.52 -9.87 7.29
N PHE A 22 27.17 -10.58 8.36
CA PHE A 22 25.89 -11.26 8.44
C PHE A 22 24.85 -10.16 8.30
N SER A 23 24.50 -9.84 7.05
CA SER A 23 23.29 -9.10 6.74
C SER A 23 22.14 -10.03 7.07
N CYS A 24 21.89 -10.22 8.37
CA CYS A 24 20.58 -10.64 8.83
C CYS A 24 19.67 -9.47 8.52
N ASP A 25 19.05 -9.46 7.34
CA ASP A 25 17.94 -8.57 7.10
C ASP A 25 16.91 -8.84 8.21
N PRO A 26 16.55 -7.82 9.02
CA PRO A 26 15.58 -8.01 10.08
C PRO A 26 14.28 -8.48 9.46
N GLN A 27 13.76 -9.62 9.94
CA GLN A 27 12.46 -10.11 9.49
C GLN A 27 11.40 -9.08 9.84
N VAL A 28 10.71 -8.57 8.82
CA VAL A 28 9.58 -7.64 9.00
C VAL A 28 8.36 -8.49 9.39
N PRO A 29 7.85 -8.39 10.64
CA PRO A 29 6.67 -9.14 11.02
C PRO A 29 5.46 -8.67 10.21
N PRO A 30 4.54 -9.58 9.85
CA PRO A 30 3.32 -9.19 9.15
C PRO A 30 2.43 -8.31 10.05
N PRO A 31 1.61 -7.42 9.45
CA PRO A 31 0.52 -6.77 10.17
C PRO A 31 -0.44 -7.80 10.80
N GLN A 32 -1.11 -7.41 11.87
CA GLN A 32 -2.05 -8.28 12.59
C GLN A 32 -3.26 -8.70 11.73
N GLN A 33 -3.57 -7.94 10.69
CA GLN A 33 -4.71 -8.12 9.79
C GLN A 33 -4.45 -9.12 8.65
N VAL A 34 -3.25 -9.69 8.55
CA VAL A 34 -2.94 -10.69 7.53
C VAL A 34 -3.76 -11.96 7.79
N ILE A 35 -4.49 -12.41 6.77
CA ILE A 35 -5.28 -13.66 6.77
C ILE A 35 -4.65 -14.70 5.86
N SER A 36 -5.07 -15.97 6.00
CA SER A 36 -4.60 -17.04 5.12
C SER A 36 -5.18 -16.90 3.71
N TYR A 37 -4.53 -17.54 2.73
CA TYR A 37 -5.05 -17.60 1.36
C TYR A 37 -6.42 -18.28 1.30
N GLN A 38 -6.61 -19.35 2.09
CA GLN A 38 -7.86 -20.08 2.16
C GLN A 38 -8.99 -19.20 2.69
N ASP A 39 -8.74 -18.41 3.75
CA ASP A 39 -9.74 -17.48 4.29
C ASP A 39 -10.07 -16.38 3.28
N ALA A 40 -9.07 -15.86 2.56
CA ALA A 40 -9.28 -14.88 1.50
C ALA A 40 -10.17 -15.45 0.37
N ASN A 41 -9.94 -16.71 -0.04
CA ASN A 41 -10.74 -17.38 -1.06
C ASN A 41 -12.20 -17.57 -0.60
N VAL A 42 -12.44 -17.92 0.66
CA VAL A 42 -13.82 -18.01 1.21
C VAL A 42 -14.56 -16.67 1.09
N LEU A 43 -13.86 -15.55 1.32
CA LEU A 43 -14.46 -14.22 1.19
C LEU A 43 -14.72 -13.85 -0.28
N GLU A 44 -13.82 -14.21 -1.20
CA GLU A 44 -13.96 -13.99 -2.64
C GLU A 44 -15.14 -14.81 -3.22
N GLU A 45 -15.26 -16.09 -2.88
CA GLU A 45 -16.36 -16.95 -3.32
C GLU A 45 -17.72 -16.43 -2.83
N ASN A 46 -17.77 -15.94 -1.59
CA ASN A 46 -18.95 -15.28 -1.07
C ASN A 46 -19.29 -14.01 -1.87
N PHE A 47 -18.29 -13.21 -2.27
CA PHE A 47 -18.52 -12.04 -3.13
C PHE A 47 -19.07 -12.44 -4.50
N LYS A 48 -18.48 -13.46 -5.16
CA LYS A 48 -18.92 -13.95 -6.47
C LYS A 48 -20.39 -14.37 -6.47
N THR A 49 -20.78 -15.18 -5.50
CA THR A 49 -22.12 -15.77 -5.41
C THR A 49 -23.21 -14.81 -4.95
N THR A 50 -22.84 -13.64 -4.43
CA THR A 50 -23.83 -12.69 -3.87
C THR A 50 -23.79 -11.32 -4.55
N ARG A 51 -22.64 -10.64 -4.58
CA ARG A 51 -22.53 -9.26 -5.09
C ARG A 51 -22.29 -9.30 -6.59
N ALA A 52 -21.28 -10.04 -7.04
CA ALA A 52 -20.95 -10.13 -8.47
C ALA A 52 -22.12 -10.72 -9.28
N ALA A 53 -22.81 -11.75 -8.75
CA ALA A 53 -23.98 -12.33 -9.40
C ALA A 53 -25.07 -11.29 -9.70
N ILE A 54 -25.45 -10.45 -8.72
CA ILE A 54 -26.48 -9.41 -8.90
C ILE A 54 -25.99 -8.29 -9.83
N ILE A 55 -24.74 -7.85 -9.66
CA ILE A 55 -24.13 -6.79 -10.47
C ILE A 55 -24.09 -7.24 -11.94
N ASN A 56 -23.57 -8.43 -12.21
CA ASN A 56 -23.40 -8.95 -13.56
C ASN A 56 -24.75 -9.18 -14.25
N ASP A 57 -25.75 -9.71 -13.54
CA ASP A 57 -27.11 -9.85 -14.06
C ASP A 57 -27.70 -8.49 -14.44
N SER A 58 -27.56 -7.48 -13.58
CA SER A 58 -28.06 -6.13 -13.83
C SER A 58 -27.31 -5.39 -14.94
N LEU A 59 -26.01 -5.65 -15.12
CA LEU A 59 -25.18 -5.01 -16.14
C LEU A 59 -25.29 -5.73 -17.50
N GLY A 60 -25.64 -7.02 -17.50
CA GLY A 60 -25.67 -7.86 -18.69
C GLY A 60 -24.29 -8.33 -19.17
N TYR A 61 -23.25 -8.16 -18.35
CA TYR A 61 -21.89 -8.64 -18.59
C TYR A 61 -21.17 -8.93 -17.28
N GLU A 62 -20.04 -9.65 -17.35
CA GLU A 62 -19.17 -9.89 -16.20
C GLU A 62 -18.31 -8.67 -15.91
N ASP A 63 -18.57 -7.99 -14.79
CA ASP A 63 -17.82 -6.81 -14.36
C ASP A 63 -16.53 -7.18 -13.63
N THR A 64 -15.63 -6.20 -13.52
CA THR A 64 -14.37 -6.33 -12.79
C THR A 64 -14.63 -6.49 -11.29
N ARG A 65 -13.91 -7.42 -10.65
CA ARG A 65 -13.99 -7.66 -9.20
C ARG A 65 -12.63 -7.81 -8.50
N GLU A 66 -11.56 -7.72 -9.28
CA GLU A 66 -10.18 -7.74 -8.78
C GLU A 66 -9.41 -6.61 -9.47
N PHE A 67 -8.44 -6.05 -8.75
CA PHE A 67 -7.70 -4.88 -9.21
C PHE A 67 -6.23 -5.08 -8.90
N TRP A 68 -5.44 -5.32 -9.94
CA TRP A 68 -4.01 -5.51 -9.80
C TRP A 68 -3.26 -4.17 -9.82
N PHE A 69 -2.39 -3.97 -8.84
CA PHE A 69 -1.47 -2.84 -8.77
C PHE A 69 -0.04 -3.37 -8.65
N SER A 70 0.90 -2.75 -9.36
CA SER A 70 2.31 -3.07 -9.11
C SER A 70 2.72 -2.59 -7.72
N LEU A 71 3.50 -3.41 -7.01
CA LEU A 71 4.02 -3.04 -5.69
C LEU A 71 4.87 -1.77 -5.75
N ASP A 72 5.61 -1.56 -6.84
CA ASP A 72 6.43 -0.36 -7.06
C ASP A 72 5.56 0.90 -7.13
N SER A 73 4.47 0.88 -7.92
CA SER A 73 3.57 2.03 -8.05
C SER A 73 2.84 2.32 -6.73
N LEU A 74 2.38 1.28 -6.02
CA LEU A 74 1.70 1.46 -4.75
C LEU A 74 2.64 2.04 -3.68
N LYS A 75 3.91 1.58 -3.63
CA LYS A 75 4.93 2.16 -2.74
C LYS A 75 5.22 3.62 -3.07
N LYS A 76 5.43 3.95 -4.35
CA LYS A 76 5.63 5.34 -4.79
C LYS A 76 4.45 6.24 -4.44
N TYR A 77 3.23 5.74 -4.55
CA TYR A 77 2.05 6.48 -4.15
C TYR A 77 2.01 6.73 -2.63
N ILE A 78 2.36 5.72 -1.82
CA ILE A 78 2.49 5.89 -0.36
C ILE A 78 3.54 6.94 -0.03
N GLU A 79 4.73 6.89 -0.65
CA GLU A 79 5.79 7.88 -0.48
C GLU A 79 5.33 9.30 -0.87
N TYR A 80 4.59 9.42 -1.98
CA TYR A 80 3.98 10.68 -2.41
C TYR A 80 2.99 11.23 -1.37
N VAL A 81 2.08 10.39 -0.86
CA VAL A 81 1.12 10.77 0.19
C VAL A 81 1.84 11.25 1.46
N GLU A 82 2.85 10.50 1.92
CA GLU A 82 3.65 10.87 3.09
C GLU A 82 4.40 12.19 2.90
N TYR A 83 4.93 12.43 1.69
CA TYR A 83 5.63 13.67 1.36
C TYR A 83 4.68 14.87 1.39
N GLU A 84 3.55 14.80 0.67
CA GLU A 84 2.56 15.89 0.60
C GLU A 84 1.93 16.19 1.96
N ALA A 85 1.60 15.15 2.73
CA ALA A 85 1.08 15.31 4.09
C ALA A 85 2.08 16.01 5.01
N ARG A 86 3.37 15.67 4.90
CA ARG A 86 4.43 16.32 5.68
C ARG A 86 4.56 17.81 5.35
N GLN A 87 4.42 18.20 4.08
CA GLN A 87 4.41 19.63 3.70
C GLN A 87 3.25 20.40 4.34
N GLN A 88 2.15 19.70 4.64
CA GLN A 88 0.94 20.27 5.23
C GLN A 88 0.89 20.12 6.77
N GLY A 89 1.91 19.50 7.39
CA GLY A 89 1.92 19.21 8.83
C GLY A 89 0.85 18.21 9.27
N ILE A 90 0.44 17.31 8.37
CA ILE A 90 -0.55 16.27 8.65
C ILE A 90 0.16 14.99 9.10
N GLU A 91 -0.33 14.41 10.20
CA GLU A 91 0.18 13.16 10.78
C GLU A 91 -0.94 12.09 10.86
N GLN A 92 -0.60 10.90 11.35
CA GLN A 92 -1.53 9.78 11.54
C GLN A 92 -2.28 9.42 10.24
N LEU A 93 -1.49 9.10 9.21
CA LEU A 93 -1.98 8.83 7.87
C LEU A 93 -2.59 7.43 7.76
N GLY A 94 -3.50 7.29 6.81
CA GLY A 94 -4.04 6.01 6.35
C GLY A 94 -4.42 6.08 4.88
N LEU A 95 -4.85 4.95 4.33
CA LEU A 95 -5.43 4.85 2.99
C LEU A 95 -6.84 4.28 3.10
N ARG A 96 -7.78 4.87 2.38
CA ARG A 96 -9.14 4.35 2.18
C ARG A 96 -9.31 3.92 0.73
N VAL A 97 -9.89 2.74 0.56
CA VAL A 97 -10.24 2.22 -0.78
C VAL A 97 -11.72 2.50 -1.05
N TYR A 98 -12.02 3.16 -2.15
CA TYR A 98 -13.38 3.33 -2.66
C TYR A 98 -13.61 2.45 -3.88
N PHE A 99 -14.73 1.74 -3.91
CA PHE A 99 -15.25 1.20 -5.17
C PHE A 99 -15.76 2.34 -6.04
N ALA A 100 -15.42 2.30 -7.33
CA ALA A 100 -15.80 3.28 -8.33
C ALA A 100 -16.09 2.57 -9.66
N SER A 101 -16.56 3.31 -10.65
CA SER A 101 -16.71 2.82 -12.02
C SER A 101 -16.32 3.89 -13.02
N TYR A 102 -15.77 3.46 -14.16
CA TYR A 102 -15.48 4.37 -15.25
C TYR A 102 -16.77 4.72 -16.01
N PRO A 103 -17.02 6.00 -16.32
CA PRO A 103 -18.19 6.38 -17.11
C PRO A 103 -18.16 5.70 -18.50
N GLN A 104 -19.31 5.21 -18.97
CA GLN A 104 -19.44 4.45 -20.23
C GLN A 104 -18.87 5.16 -21.46
N ASN A 105 -19.01 6.49 -21.53
CA ASN A 105 -18.59 7.31 -22.68
C ASN A 105 -17.41 8.21 -22.29
N SER A 106 -16.33 7.61 -21.81
CA SER A 106 -15.14 8.33 -21.37
C SER A 106 -13.86 7.77 -21.98
N ASN A 107 -12.78 8.53 -21.85
CA ASN A 107 -11.43 8.12 -22.27
C ASN A 107 -10.66 7.43 -21.13
N TYR A 108 -11.35 7.07 -20.04
CA TYR A 108 -10.74 6.24 -19.02
C TYR A 108 -10.44 4.85 -19.60
N PRO A 109 -9.46 4.12 -19.02
CA PRO A 109 -9.35 2.70 -19.31
C PRO A 109 -10.69 2.05 -19.04
N ASP A 110 -11.06 1.06 -19.84
CA ASP A 110 -12.18 0.18 -19.49
C ASP A 110 -13.52 0.88 -19.20
N PRO A 111 -14.03 1.78 -20.07
CA PRO A 111 -15.29 2.49 -19.83
C PRO A 111 -16.45 1.55 -19.50
N GLY A 112 -17.23 1.90 -18.48
CA GLY A 112 -18.35 1.10 -17.98
C GLY A 112 -18.00 0.10 -16.88
N PHE A 113 -16.73 -0.26 -16.71
CA PHE A 113 -16.32 -1.26 -15.73
C PHE A 113 -15.98 -0.65 -14.37
N ALA A 114 -16.07 -1.48 -13.33
CA ALA A 114 -15.63 -1.12 -12.00
C ALA A 114 -14.11 -0.86 -11.93
N THR A 115 -13.74 -0.01 -10.96
CA THR A 115 -12.36 0.27 -10.53
C THR A 115 -12.33 0.51 -9.02
N VAL A 116 -11.14 0.71 -8.46
CA VAL A 116 -10.95 1.18 -7.09
C VAL A 116 -10.04 2.41 -7.05
N LEU A 117 -10.28 3.25 -6.05
CA LEU A 117 -9.48 4.45 -5.77
C LEU A 117 -8.86 4.33 -4.38
N PHE A 118 -7.55 4.54 -4.28
CA PHE A 118 -6.90 4.78 -2.99
C PHE A 118 -6.93 6.27 -2.69
N VAL A 119 -7.50 6.63 -1.54
CA VAL A 119 -7.65 8.01 -1.09
C VAL A 119 -6.92 8.16 0.26
N PRO A 120 -6.03 9.15 0.41
CA PRO A 120 -5.31 9.34 1.66
C PRO A 120 -6.23 9.87 2.75
N THR A 121 -6.01 9.40 3.97
CA THR A 121 -6.80 9.81 5.14
C THR A 121 -5.90 10.28 6.27
N LYS A 122 -6.45 11.10 7.17
CA LYS A 122 -5.83 11.46 8.45
C LYS A 122 -6.76 11.14 9.60
N GLN A 123 -6.20 10.75 10.73
CA GLN A 123 -6.95 10.67 11.97
C GLN A 123 -7.29 12.09 12.46
N VAL A 124 -8.53 12.32 12.86
CA VAL A 124 -8.95 13.55 13.52
C VAL A 124 -9.38 13.24 14.94
N GLU A 125 -8.97 14.13 15.85
CA GLU A 125 -9.37 14.03 17.24
C GLU A 125 -10.89 14.18 17.36
N PRO A 126 -11.57 13.34 18.16
CA PRO A 126 -13.00 13.45 18.38
C PRO A 126 -13.35 14.84 18.94
N SER A 127 -14.37 15.49 18.38
CA SER A 127 -14.87 16.77 18.90
C SER A 127 -15.24 16.65 20.39
N PRO A 128 -15.05 17.70 21.23
CA PRO A 128 -15.43 17.67 22.65
C PRO A 128 -16.90 17.30 22.90
N ILE A 129 -17.79 17.56 21.94
CA ILE A 129 -19.22 17.22 22.01
C ILE A 129 -19.45 15.69 22.07
N ARG A 130 -18.50 14.88 21.62
CA ARG A 130 -18.56 13.41 21.65
C ARG A 130 -18.03 12.80 22.96
N GLN A 131 -17.69 13.61 23.98
CA GLN A 131 -17.23 13.18 25.32
C GLN A 131 -18.32 12.51 26.19
N GLY A 132 -19.29 11.82 25.59
CA GLY A 132 -20.22 10.95 26.31
C GLY A 132 -19.60 9.59 26.66
N PHE A 133 -20.34 8.76 27.39
CA PHE A 133 -19.97 7.42 27.91
C PHE A 133 -19.60 6.34 26.87
N PHE A 134 -19.39 6.70 25.60
CA PHE A 134 -19.04 5.75 24.54
C PHE A 134 -17.52 5.73 24.31
N PRO A 135 -16.91 4.55 24.06
CA PRO A 135 -15.50 4.48 23.71
C PRO A 135 -15.22 5.36 22.49
N MET A 136 -14.27 6.27 22.62
CA MET A 136 -13.85 7.16 21.53
C MET A 136 -13.14 6.33 20.46
N VAL A 137 -13.83 6.09 19.35
CA VAL A 137 -13.22 5.49 18.17
C VAL A 137 -12.54 6.60 17.36
N PRO A 138 -11.26 6.45 17.00
CA PRO A 138 -10.59 7.38 16.10
C PRO A 138 -11.39 7.59 14.81
N ILE A 139 -11.58 8.84 14.41
CA ILE A 139 -12.27 9.19 13.16
C ILE A 139 -11.19 9.39 12.10
N ASN A 140 -11.31 8.71 10.96
CA ASN A 140 -10.43 8.93 9.82
C ASN A 140 -11.16 9.71 8.73
N GLU A 141 -10.62 10.86 8.34
CA GLU A 141 -11.18 11.73 7.30
C GLU A 141 -10.30 11.74 6.04
N ASN A 142 -10.89 11.91 4.87
CA ASN A 142 -10.14 12.01 3.62
C ASN A 142 -9.35 13.32 3.57
N ILE A 143 -8.12 13.26 3.08
CA ILE A 143 -7.30 14.44 2.77
C ILE A 143 -7.60 14.86 1.33
N GLN A 144 -8.41 15.90 1.17
CA GLN A 144 -8.85 16.37 -0.16
C GLN A 144 -7.79 17.16 -0.93
N THR A 145 -6.69 17.53 -0.29
CA THR A 145 -5.58 18.30 -0.86
C THR A 145 -4.48 17.42 -1.46
N ILE A 146 -4.59 16.09 -1.35
CA ILE A 146 -3.63 15.13 -1.90
C ILE A 146 -4.39 14.25 -2.88
N ASP A 147 -3.83 14.07 -4.08
CA ASP A 147 -4.50 13.36 -5.16
C ASP A 147 -4.71 11.87 -4.84
N ALA A 148 -5.84 11.35 -5.33
CA ALA A 148 -6.19 9.94 -5.23
C ALA A 148 -5.43 9.10 -6.27
N PHE A 149 -5.16 7.84 -5.95
CA PHE A 149 -4.55 6.88 -6.87
C PHE A 149 -5.57 5.93 -7.47
N ASN A 150 -5.58 5.86 -8.79
CA ASN A 150 -6.36 4.93 -9.62
C ASN A 150 -5.37 4.13 -10.50
N PHE A 151 -5.87 3.31 -11.42
CA PHE A 151 -5.16 2.48 -12.39
C PHE A 151 -4.68 1.13 -11.84
N GLY A 152 -5.62 0.42 -11.21
CA GLY A 152 -5.52 -1.03 -11.17
C GLY A 152 -5.88 -1.58 -12.56
N HIS A 153 -5.10 -2.52 -13.09
CA HIS A 153 -5.58 -3.31 -14.24
C HIS A 153 -6.62 -4.28 -13.69
N GLY A 154 -7.88 -4.05 -14.06
CA GLY A 154 -8.98 -4.96 -13.76
C GLY A 154 -8.98 -6.10 -14.76
N GLY A 155 -8.96 -7.34 -14.29
CA GLY A 155 -9.08 -8.52 -15.13
C GLY A 155 -10.41 -8.56 -15.87
N LYS A 156 -10.33 -8.86 -17.17
CA LYS A 156 -11.48 -9.06 -18.07
C LYS A 156 -11.25 -10.29 -18.95
N PRO A 157 -11.80 -11.46 -18.60
CA PRO A 157 -12.57 -11.74 -17.39
C PRO A 157 -11.69 -11.63 -16.11
N PRO A 158 -12.30 -11.44 -14.94
CA PRO A 158 -11.58 -11.42 -13.68
C PRO A 158 -10.80 -12.72 -13.44
N THR A 159 -9.68 -12.63 -12.73
CA THR A 159 -8.92 -13.82 -12.31
C THR A 159 -9.50 -14.34 -11.00
N ASP A 160 -9.71 -15.65 -10.90
CA ASP A 160 -10.10 -16.30 -9.65
C ASP A 160 -8.95 -16.26 -8.64
N LEU A 161 -9.32 -16.09 -7.37
CA LEU A 161 -8.43 -16.33 -6.24
C LEU A 161 -8.31 -17.84 -5.97
#